data_AF-A0A3N9UQY4-F1
#
_entry.id   AF-A0A3N9UQY4-F1
#
_cell.length_a   1.000
_cell.length_b   1.000
_cell.length_c   1.000
_cell.angle_alpha   90.00
_cell.angle_beta   90.00
_cell.angle_gamma   90.00
#
_symmetry.space_group_name_H-M   'P 1'
#
loop_
_entity.id
_entity.type
_entity.pdbx_description
1 polymer ?
#
loop_
_entity_poly.entity_id
_entity_poly.type
_entity_poly.pdbx_seq_one_letter_code
_entity_poly.pdbx_strand_id
1 'polypeptide(L)'
;MAHRIEIALRDHVRDARGERIRREIDHFIHLPVEQIRTVDVYTVDAAVSDAELEKAASGPFCDPVIQTCSIDHPVARDFDFLVEVGFRAGVTDNVGRTAREAVEYITGRPFAAGEGVYTSVQYVLRGE
;
A
#
# COMPACT_ATOMS: atom_id res chain seq x y z
N MET A 1 9.53 0.07 -15.88
CA MET A 1 10.12 0.64 -14.66
C MET A 1 9.05 0.50 -13.61
N ALA A 2 9.39 0.02 -12.42
CA ALA A 2 8.39 -0.17 -11.38
C ALA A 2 8.14 1.16 -10.65
N HIS A 3 6.87 1.52 -10.52
CA HIS A 3 6.41 2.67 -9.74
C HIS A 3 5.74 2.20 -8.46
N ARG A 4 5.92 2.93 -7.36
CA ARG A 4 5.25 2.66 -6.09
C ARG A 4 4.19 3.71 -5.82
N ILE A 5 2.99 3.24 -5.56
CA ILE A 5 1.89 4.05 -5.06
C ILE A 5 1.62 3.62 -3.63
N GLU A 6 1.85 4.52 -2.68
CA GLU A 6 1.63 4.29 -1.26
C GLU A 6 0.36 5.01 -0.80
N ILE A 7 -0.57 4.27 -0.20
CA ILE A 7 -1.86 4.75 0.27
C ILE A 7 -1.92 4.62 1.78
N ALA A 8 -2.04 5.75 2.47
CA ALA A 8 -2.20 5.77 3.92
C ALA A 8 -3.53 6.41 4.31
N LEU A 9 -4.06 6.00 5.46
CA LEU A 9 -5.12 6.75 6.12
C LEU A 9 -4.61 8.16 6.50
N ARG A 10 -5.49 9.17 6.45
CA ARG A 10 -5.17 10.51 6.95
C ARG A 10 -4.92 10.49 8.46
N ASP A 11 -4.15 11.43 8.99
CA ASP A 11 -3.72 11.42 10.41
C ASP A 11 -4.90 11.38 11.39
N HIS A 12 -5.98 12.10 11.08
CA HIS A 12 -7.18 12.20 11.92
C HIS A 12 -8.10 10.97 11.80
N VAL A 13 -7.82 10.05 10.87
CA VAL A 13 -8.61 8.83 10.68
C VAL A 13 -8.00 7.71 11.52
N ARG A 14 -8.87 7.02 12.25
CA ARG A 14 -8.48 5.88 13.08
C ARG A 14 -8.10 4.68 12.20
N ASP A 15 -6.91 4.13 12.43
CA ASP A 15 -6.46 2.90 11.79
C ASP A 15 -6.85 1.66 12.59
N ALA A 16 -7.96 1.03 12.20
CA ALA A 16 -8.44 -0.19 12.85
C ALA A 16 -7.53 -1.40 12.63
N ARG A 17 -6.82 -1.47 11.48
CA ARG A 17 -5.91 -2.57 11.15
C ARG A 17 -4.66 -2.46 12.03
N GLY A 18 -4.07 -1.27 12.11
CA GLY A 18 -2.92 -0.98 12.98
C GLY A 18 -3.23 -1.27 14.46
N GLU A 19 -4.36 -0.78 14.97
CA GLU A 19 -4.76 -1.05 16.37
C GLU A 19 -4.97 -2.53 16.67
N ARG A 20 -5.50 -3.29 15.71
CA ARG A 20 -5.64 -4.73 15.87
C ARG A 20 -4.27 -5.40 16.03
N ILE A 21 -3.33 -5.10 15.13
CA ILE A 21 -1.98 -5.68 15.19
C ILE A 21 -1.26 -5.27 16.47
N ARG A 22 -1.40 -4.02 16.91
CA ARG A 22 -0.84 -3.53 18.18
C ARG A 22 -1.30 -4.36 19.37
N ARG A 23 -2.60 -4.73 19.41
CA ARG A 23 -3.17 -5.60 20.45
C ARG A 23 -2.68 -7.05 20.34
N GLU A 24 -2.53 -7.57 19.12
CA GLU A 24 -2.00 -8.93 18.91
C GLU A 24 -0.53 -9.02 19.35
N ILE A 25 0.28 -7.99 19.08
CA ILE A 25 1.67 -7.88 19.54
C ILE A 25 1.74 -7.90 21.07
N ASP A 26 0.98 -7.03 21.75
CA ASP A 26 0.93 -6.99 23.21
C ASP A 26 0.48 -8.34 23.81
N HIS A 27 -0.50 -8.99 23.19
CA HIS A 27 -1.05 -10.25 23.66
C HIS A 27 -0.09 -11.44 23.51
N PHE A 28 0.59 -11.57 22.36
CA PHE A 28 1.37 -12.76 22.03
C PHE A 28 2.87 -12.64 22.33
N ILE A 29 3.43 -11.44 22.21
CA ILE A 29 4.88 -11.23 22.36
C ILE A 29 5.22 -10.24 23.48
N HIS A 30 4.20 -9.65 24.13
CA HIS A 30 4.35 -8.75 25.29
C HIS A 30 5.31 -7.59 25.04
N LEU A 31 5.33 -7.10 23.80
CA LEU A 31 6.12 -5.95 23.40
C LEU A 31 5.24 -4.68 23.45
N PRO A 32 5.62 -3.64 24.20
CA PRO A 32 4.86 -2.41 24.28
C PRO A 32 5.04 -1.59 23.00
N VAL A 33 4.08 -1.68 22.08
CA VAL A 33 4.03 -0.80 20.90
C VAL A 33 3.05 0.33 21.16
N GLU A 34 3.50 1.58 21.05
CA GLU A 34 2.66 2.77 21.27
C GLU A 34 1.64 2.95 20.15
N GLN A 35 2.10 2.86 18.91
CA GLN A 35 1.28 3.14 17.73
C GLN A 35 1.71 2.28 16.55
N ILE A 36 0.71 1.84 15.77
CA ILE A 36 0.93 1.21 14.47
C ILE A 36 0.04 1.91 13.45
N ARG A 37 0.64 2.40 12.37
CA ARG A 37 -0.05 2.89 11.17
C ARG A 37 0.16 1.90 10.04
N THR A 38 -0.83 1.76 9.17
CA THR A 38 -0.76 0.90 8.00
C THR A 38 -0.75 1.71 6.73
N VAL A 39 0.06 1.27 5.78
CA VAL A 39 0.16 1.84 4.42
C VAL A 39 -0.04 0.70 3.45
N ASP A 40 -1.04 0.79 2.60
CA ASP A 40 -1.22 -0.13 1.48
C ASP A 40 -0.32 0.33 0.33
N VAL A 41 0.43 -0.60 -0.26
CA VAL A 41 1.41 -0.32 -1.29
C VAL A 41 1.03 -1.06 -2.55
N TYR A 42 1.01 -0.33 -3.67
CA TYR A 42 0.83 -0.88 -5.01
C TYR A 42 2.12 -0.67 -5.79
N THR A 43 2.81 -1.76 -6.11
CA THR A 43 3.97 -1.75 -7.02
C THR A 43 3.48 -2.04 -8.43
N VAL A 44 3.46 -1.00 -9.26
CA VAL A 44 3.05 -1.08 -10.67
C VAL A 44 4.29 -1.27 -11.52
N ASP A 45 4.53 -2.50 -11.98
CA ASP A 45 5.59 -2.82 -12.92
C ASP A 45 5.01 -2.90 -14.33
N ALA A 46 4.88 -1.74 -14.98
CA ALA A 46 4.34 -1.61 -16.32
C ALA A 46 4.87 -0.35 -17.00
N ALA A 47 4.77 -0.28 -18.32
CA ALA A 47 4.98 0.97 -19.05
C ALA A 47 3.72 1.85 -18.94
N VAL A 48 3.74 2.73 -17.93
CA VAL A 48 2.68 3.71 -17.64
C VAL A 48 3.29 5.11 -17.56
N SER A 49 2.54 6.11 -18.00
CA SER A 49 2.94 7.52 -17.88
C SER A 49 2.57 8.10 -16.51
N ASP A 50 3.25 9.18 -16.11
CA ASP A 50 2.99 9.89 -14.85
C ASP A 50 1.52 10.31 -14.71
N ALA A 51 0.91 10.78 -15.80
CA ALA A 51 -0.51 11.17 -15.82
C ALA A 51 -1.46 9.97 -15.64
N GLU A 52 -1.08 8.76 -16.06
CA GLU A 52 -1.86 7.54 -15.83
C GLU A 52 -1.66 7.03 -14.41
N LEU A 53 -0.45 7.12 -13.87
CA LEU A 53 -0.15 6.80 -12.48
C LEU A 53 -0.93 7.69 -11.52
N GLU A 54 -0.97 9.00 -11.78
CA GLU A 54 -1.76 9.95 -10.99
C GLU A 54 -3.25 9.59 -11.01
N LYS A 55 -3.81 9.26 -12.19
CA LYS A 55 -5.21 8.81 -12.30
C LYS A 55 -5.47 7.50 -11.53
N ALA A 56 -4.53 6.56 -11.57
CA ALA A 56 -4.64 5.30 -10.83
C ALA A 56 -4.58 5.54 -9.31
N ALA A 57 -3.63 6.37 -8.86
CA ALA A 57 -3.43 6.71 -7.47
C ALA A 57 -4.63 7.49 -6.88
N SER A 58 -5.10 8.53 -7.56
CA SER A 58 -6.20 9.38 -7.06
C SER A 58 -7.60 8.80 -7.31
N GLY A 59 -7.70 7.78 -8.16
CA GLY A 59 -8.97 7.16 -8.56
C GLY A 59 -9.17 5.82 -7.86
N PRO A 60 -8.92 4.69 -8.54
CA PRO A 60 -9.25 3.36 -8.03
C PRO A 60 -8.50 2.95 -6.76
N PHE A 61 -7.32 3.51 -6.47
CA PHE A 61 -6.49 3.06 -5.35
C PHE A 61 -6.70 3.83 -4.05
N CYS A 62 -7.31 5.02 -4.11
CA CYS A 62 -7.42 5.90 -2.95
C CYS A 62 -8.86 6.36 -2.74
N ASP A 63 -9.37 6.21 -1.53
CA ASP A 63 -10.54 6.95 -1.08
C ASP A 63 -10.13 8.39 -0.72
N PRO A 64 -10.56 9.42 -1.47
CA PRO A 64 -10.09 10.79 -1.26
C PRO A 64 -10.55 11.39 0.07
N VAL A 65 -11.58 10.83 0.71
CA VAL A 65 -12.14 11.34 1.97
C VAL A 65 -11.25 10.96 3.14
N ILE A 66 -10.85 9.68 3.21
CA ILE A 66 -10.18 9.13 4.39
C ILE A 66 -8.71 8.75 4.16
N GLN A 67 -8.25 8.69 2.91
CA GLN A 67 -6.89 8.31 2.54
C GLN A 67 -6.13 9.44 1.85
N THR A 68 -4.82 9.28 1.77
CA THR A 68 -3.89 10.07 0.99
C THR A 68 -2.98 9.12 0.21
N CYS A 69 -2.62 9.52 -1.01
CA CYS A 69 -1.73 8.76 -1.88
C CYS A 69 -0.41 9.50 -2.09
N SER A 70 0.66 8.75 -2.28
CA SER A 70 1.97 9.25 -2.69
C SER A 70 2.53 8.35 -3.78
N ILE A 71 3.18 8.94 -4.78
CA ILE A 71 3.77 8.22 -5.91
C ILE A 71 5.28 8.38 -5.81
N ASP A 72 6.00 7.26 -5.80
CA ASP A 72 7.46 7.16 -5.75
C ASP A 72 8.12 7.93 -4.58
N HIS A 73 7.34 8.27 -3.55
CA HIS A 73 7.78 8.90 -2.31
C HIS A 73 7.16 8.21 -1.10
N PRO A 74 7.93 7.97 -0.03
CA PRO A 74 7.43 7.29 1.16
C PRO A 74 6.38 8.13 1.89
N VAL A 75 5.27 7.51 2.29
CA VAL A 75 4.25 8.15 3.14
C VAL A 75 4.56 7.96 4.62
N ALA A 76 5.24 6.86 4.97
CA ALA A 76 5.62 6.57 6.34
C ALA A 76 6.58 7.63 6.90
N ARG A 77 6.29 8.11 8.11
CA ARG A 77 7.07 9.10 8.86
C ARG A 77 6.98 8.82 10.36
N ASP A 78 7.89 9.39 11.14
CA ASP A 78 7.87 9.38 12.61
C ASP A 78 7.71 7.98 13.22
N PHE A 79 8.58 7.05 12.82
CA PHE A 79 8.55 5.63 13.22
C PHE A 79 9.91 5.14 13.70
N ASP A 80 9.90 4.11 14.55
CA ASP A 80 11.09 3.41 15.04
C ASP A 80 11.38 2.16 14.20
N PHE A 81 10.32 1.46 13.78
CA PHE A 81 10.41 0.29 12.93
C PHE A 81 9.38 0.32 11.80
N LEU A 82 9.75 -0.22 10.64
CA LEU A 82 8.85 -0.43 9.51
C LEU A 82 8.98 -1.87 9.03
N VAL A 83 7.84 -2.54 8.92
CA VAL A 83 7.75 -3.92 8.42
C VAL A 83 6.85 -3.92 7.19
N GLU A 84 7.41 -4.27 6.03
CA GLU A 84 6.64 -4.47 4.81
C GLU A 84 6.35 -5.95 4.58
N VAL A 85 5.07 -6.29 4.42
CA VAL A 85 4.60 -7.65 4.18
C VAL A 85 3.99 -7.73 2.79
N GLY A 86 4.62 -8.50 1.91
CA GLY A 86 4.15 -8.75 0.54
C GLY A 86 3.96 -10.24 0.24
N PHE A 87 3.28 -10.52 -0.87
CA PHE A 87 3.12 -11.89 -1.36
C PHE A 87 4.45 -12.44 -1.91
N ARG A 88 4.68 -13.74 -1.70
CA ARG A 88 5.83 -14.44 -2.33
C ARG A 88 5.58 -14.60 -3.83
N ALA A 89 6.67 -14.66 -4.60
CA ALA A 89 6.61 -14.97 -6.03
C ALA A 89 5.82 -16.26 -6.29
N GLY A 90 4.89 -16.22 -7.24
CA GLY A 90 4.01 -17.34 -7.58
C GLY A 90 2.76 -17.48 -6.71
N VAL A 91 2.61 -16.68 -5.64
CA VAL A 91 1.36 -16.62 -4.86
C VAL A 91 0.39 -15.67 -5.54
N THR A 92 -0.88 -16.06 -5.58
CA THR A 92 -1.95 -15.24 -6.14
C THR A 92 -2.23 -14.03 -5.25
N ASP A 93 -1.95 -12.84 -5.78
CA ASP A 93 -2.39 -11.58 -5.21
C ASP A 93 -3.69 -11.12 -5.89
N ASN A 94 -4.81 -11.28 -5.19
CA ASN A 94 -6.12 -10.89 -5.72
C ASN A 94 -6.27 -9.36 -5.82
N VAL A 95 -5.72 -8.61 -4.86
CA VAL A 95 -5.80 -7.14 -4.87
C VAL A 95 -4.92 -6.59 -6.00
N GLY A 96 -3.72 -7.14 -6.16
CA GLY A 96 -2.84 -6.84 -7.28
C GLY A 96 -3.49 -7.13 -8.64
N ARG A 97 -4.24 -8.25 -8.75
CA ARG A 97 -4.99 -8.57 -9.98
C ARG A 97 -6.06 -7.52 -10.30
N THR A 98 -6.88 -7.14 -9.32
CA THR A 98 -7.92 -6.12 -9.53
C THR A 98 -7.30 -4.74 -9.78
N ALA A 99 -6.19 -4.43 -9.10
CA ALA A 99 -5.46 -3.18 -9.34
C ALA A 99 -4.91 -3.11 -10.76
N ARG A 100 -4.36 -4.22 -11.26
CA ARG A 100 -3.93 -4.36 -12.66
C ARG A 100 -5.07 -4.07 -13.64
N GLU A 101 -6.24 -4.66 -13.43
CA GLU A 101 -7.43 -4.41 -14.29
C GLU A 101 -7.84 -2.93 -14.30
N ALA A 102 -7.72 -2.24 -13.15
CA ALA A 102 -8.00 -0.81 -13.08
C ALA A 102 -6.99 0.03 -13.88
N VAL A 103 -5.70 -0.33 -13.85
CA VAL A 103 -4.67 0.35 -14.67
C VAL A 103 -4.86 0.03 -16.15
N GLU A 104 -5.22 -1.20 -16.53
CA GLU A 104 -5.57 -1.57 -17.91
C GLU A 104 -6.73 -0.72 -18.45
N TYR A 105 -7.75 -0.46 -17.62
CA TYR A 105 -8.86 0.42 -17.97
C TYR A 105 -8.42 1.87 -18.19
N ILE A 106 -7.52 2.40 -17.35
CA ILE A 106 -7.01 3.78 -17.47
C ILE A 106 -6.12 3.96 -18.70
N THR A 107 -5.23 2.99 -18.95
CA THR A 107 -4.28 3.01 -20.06
C THR A 107 -4.92 2.62 -21.39
N GLY A 108 -6.11 2.01 -21.37
CA GLY A 108 -6.83 1.56 -22.55
C GLY A 108 -6.15 0.38 -23.26
N ARG A 109 -5.25 -0.33 -22.58
CA ARG A 109 -4.55 -1.50 -23.12
C ARG A 109 -4.40 -2.60 -22.06
N PRO A 110 -4.33 -3.87 -22.48
CA PRO A 110 -3.92 -4.93 -21.57
C PRO A 110 -2.45 -4.79 -21.20
N PHE A 111 -2.10 -5.33 -20.04
CA PHE A 111 -0.72 -5.51 -19.60
C PHE A 111 -0.03 -6.56 -20.47
N ALA A 112 1.23 -6.29 -20.84
CA ALA A 112 2.09 -7.21 -21.59
C ALA A 112 2.62 -8.33 -20.68
N ALA A 113 3.19 -9.36 -21.30
CA ALA A 113 3.87 -10.41 -20.55
C ALA A 113 5.02 -9.82 -19.72
N GLY A 114 5.00 -10.08 -18.41
CA GLY A 114 5.96 -9.54 -17.46
C GLY A 114 5.52 -8.23 -16.80
N GLU A 115 4.45 -7.58 -17.25
CA GLU A 115 3.86 -6.45 -16.54
C GLU A 115 2.91 -6.94 -15.44
N GLY A 116 2.86 -6.23 -14.32
CA GLY A 116 2.01 -6.61 -13.19
C GLY A 116 1.78 -5.49 -12.19
N VAL A 117 0.80 -5.70 -11.32
CA VAL A 117 0.62 -4.92 -10.10
C VAL A 117 0.70 -5.88 -8.92
N TYR A 118 1.55 -5.53 -7.96
CA TYR A 118 1.82 -6.33 -6.77
C TYR A 118 1.51 -5.49 -5.53
N THR A 119 0.89 -6.11 -4.53
CA THR A 119 0.53 -5.42 -3.30
C THR A 119 1.35 -5.89 -2.11
N SER A 120 1.63 -4.94 -1.24
CA SER A 120 2.19 -5.16 0.08
C SER A 120 1.53 -4.22 1.08
N VAL A 121 1.70 -4.51 2.36
CA VAL A 121 1.26 -3.65 3.45
C VAL A 121 2.47 -3.30 4.29
N GLN A 122 2.71 -2.01 4.51
CA GLN A 122 3.65 -1.55 5.52
C GLN A 122 2.94 -1.39 6.85
N TYR A 123 3.54 -1.92 7.89
CA TYR A 123 3.26 -1.61 9.28
C TYR A 123 4.33 -0.66 9.75
N VAL A 124 3.92 0.54 10.14
CA VAL A 124 4.77 1.63 10.60
C VAL A 124 4.60 1.72 12.12
N LEU A 125 5.60 1.25 12.86
CA LEU A 125 5.54 1.06 14.31
C LEU A 125 6.31 2.19 15.02
N ARG A 126 5.71 2.69 16.08
CA ARG A 126 6.36 3.59 17.04
C ARG A 126 6.31 2.97 18.44
N GLY A 127 7.43 2.99 19.13
CA GLY A 127 7.64 2.39 20.46
C GLY A 127 9.08 1.93 20.66
N GLU A 128 9.45 1.73 21.92
CA GLU A 128 10.78 1.26 22.34
C GLU A 128 10.92 -0.27 22.40
#